data_AF-A0AAD6YAW8-F1
#
_entry.id   AF-A0AAD6YAW8-F1
#
_cell.length_a   1.000
_cell.length_b   1.000
_cell.length_c   1.000
_cell.angle_alpha   90.00
_cell.angle_beta   90.00
_cell.angle_gamma   90.00
#
_symmetry.space_group_name_H-M   'P 1'
#
loop_
_entity.id
_entity.type
_entity.pdbx_description
1 polymer ?
#
loop_
_entity_poly.entity_id
_entity_poly.type
_entity_poly.pdbx_seq_one_letter_code
_entity_poly.pdbx_strand_id
1 'polypeptide(L)'
;MQQTTSTSGSLRAASRARAAEIAGEITEITGEIEYLTERLSRLRHSVHVLRSEADALERLLSVDPASILPTEIVSDILVHALPAYPICPPLAGKSSPTQLTHVCRKWREIALSTPSLWRAITIRLRRDKSWDLDFVQTWLRRSGSCPLSL
;
A
#
# COMPACT_ATOMS: atom_id res chain seq x y z
N MET A 1 56.73 -70.81 18.94
CA MET A 1 56.64 -69.32 19.05
C MET A 1 56.02 -68.71 17.78
N GLN A 2 54.76 -68.99 17.45
CA GLN A 2 54.08 -68.41 16.28
C GLN A 2 52.57 -68.25 16.52
N GLN A 3 52.13 -67.29 17.34
CA GLN A 3 50.68 -66.99 17.48
C GLN A 3 50.32 -65.50 17.68
N THR A 4 51.28 -64.56 17.77
CA THR A 4 50.96 -63.15 18.14
C THR A 4 50.65 -62.22 16.97
N THR A 5 50.86 -62.62 15.71
CA THR A 5 50.68 -61.75 14.54
C THR A 5 49.23 -61.68 14.02
N SER A 6 48.42 -62.72 14.28
CA SER A 6 47.07 -62.82 13.72
C SER A 6 46.05 -61.89 14.40
N THR A 7 46.13 -61.75 15.73
CA THR A 7 45.21 -60.94 16.54
C THR A 7 45.40 -59.43 16.31
N SER A 8 46.63 -58.98 16.05
CA SER A 8 46.94 -57.57 15.75
C SER A 8 46.43 -57.13 14.36
N GLY A 9 46.42 -58.05 13.39
CA GLY A 9 45.85 -57.80 12.06
C GLY A 9 44.33 -57.63 12.07
N SER A 10 43.64 -58.45 12.88
CA SER A 10 42.18 -58.39 13.05
C SER A 10 41.70 -57.09 13.70
N LEU A 11 42.38 -56.63 14.77
CA LEU A 11 42.02 -55.39 15.46
C LEU A 11 42.19 -54.16 14.56
N ARG A 12 43.28 -54.10 13.78
CA ARG A 12 43.54 -53.01 12.81
C ARG A 12 42.56 -53.00 11.64
N ALA A 13 42.05 -54.17 11.23
CA ALA A 13 41.02 -54.25 10.21
C ALA A 13 39.67 -53.72 10.72
N ALA A 14 39.27 -54.12 11.93
CA ALA A 14 38.04 -53.64 12.56
C ALA A 14 38.07 -52.12 12.83
N SER A 15 39.19 -51.58 13.33
CA SER A 15 39.34 -50.13 13.55
C SER A 15 39.29 -49.33 12.24
N ARG A 16 39.83 -49.86 11.13
CA ARG A 16 39.75 -49.20 9.81
C ARG A 16 38.34 -49.23 9.23
N ALA A 17 37.61 -50.35 9.40
CA ALA A 17 36.23 -50.44 8.95
C ALA A 17 35.34 -49.41 9.66
N ARG A 18 35.49 -49.27 10.98
CA ARG A 18 34.77 -48.26 11.75
C ARG A 18 35.15 -46.82 11.38
N ALA A 19 36.44 -46.57 11.13
CA ALA A 19 36.90 -45.26 10.66
C ALA A 19 36.34 -44.91 9.27
N ALA A 20 36.21 -45.90 8.37
CA ALA A 20 35.62 -45.71 7.05
C ALA A 20 34.12 -45.45 7.11
N GLU A 21 33.39 -46.13 7.99
CA GLU A 21 31.97 -45.89 8.26
C GLU A 21 31.73 -44.47 8.78
N ILE A 22 32.48 -44.04 9.80
CA ILE A 22 32.42 -42.67 10.33
C ILE A 22 32.78 -41.64 9.26
N ALA A 23 33.79 -41.91 8.43
CA ALA A 23 34.14 -41.01 7.33
C ALA A 23 32.98 -40.86 6.33
N GLY A 24 32.26 -41.95 6.02
CA GLY A 24 31.06 -41.93 5.19
C GLY A 24 29.96 -41.06 5.79
N GLU A 25 29.63 -41.27 7.06
CA GLU A 25 28.62 -40.46 7.78
C GLU A 25 29.00 -38.97 7.80
N ILE A 26 30.28 -38.65 8.05
CA ILE A 26 30.76 -37.27 8.00
C ILE A 26 30.55 -36.67 6.61
N THR A 27 30.90 -37.41 5.54
CA THR A 27 30.74 -36.89 4.17
C THR A 27 29.29 -36.61 3.80
N GLU A 28 28.37 -37.48 4.22
CA GLU A 28 26.93 -37.29 3.99
C GLU A 28 26.41 -36.04 4.72
N ILE A 29 26.72 -35.91 6.01
CA ILE A 29 26.29 -34.76 6.83
C ILE A 29 26.89 -33.46 6.29
N THR A 30 28.16 -33.46 5.86
CA THR A 30 28.76 -32.26 5.25
C THR A 30 28.04 -31.85 3.97
N GLY A 31 27.63 -32.80 3.13
CA GLY A 31 26.85 -32.49 1.93
C GLY A 31 25.46 -31.92 2.25
N GLU A 32 24.81 -32.44 3.30
CA GLU A 32 23.52 -31.90 3.75
C GLU A 32 23.66 -30.47 4.31
N ILE A 33 24.74 -30.19 5.06
CA ILE A 33 25.06 -28.83 5.55
C ILE A 33 25.25 -27.86 4.38
N GLU A 34 26.01 -28.25 3.35
CA GLU A 34 26.23 -27.42 2.16
C GLU A 34 24.91 -27.11 1.45
N TYR A 35 24.09 -28.13 1.21
CA TYR A 35 22.76 -27.98 0.59
C TYR A 35 21.86 -27.03 1.38
N LEU A 36 21.76 -27.22 2.69
CA LEU A 36 20.91 -26.38 3.54
C LEU A 36 21.44 -24.94 3.61
N THR A 37 22.75 -24.75 3.59
CA THR A 37 23.38 -23.42 3.57
C THR A 37 23.07 -22.67 2.28
N GLU A 38 23.14 -23.35 1.13
CA GLU A 38 22.77 -22.76 -0.16
C GLU A 38 21.28 -22.40 -0.19
N ARG A 39 20.42 -23.30 0.29
CA ARG A 39 18.96 -23.06 0.36
C ARG A 39 18.63 -21.88 1.29
N LEU A 40 19.28 -21.81 2.43
CA LEU A 40 19.09 -20.73 3.41
C LEU A 40 19.60 -19.39 2.86
N SER A 41 20.69 -19.39 2.10
CA SER A 41 21.21 -18.21 1.40
C SER A 41 20.21 -17.70 0.35
N ARG A 42 19.65 -18.59 -0.47
CA ARG A 42 18.61 -18.24 -1.46
C ARG A 42 17.36 -17.66 -0.80
N LEU A 43 16.87 -18.30 0.26
CA LEU A 43 15.69 -17.83 0.98
C LEU A 43 15.93 -16.47 1.64
N ARG A 44 17.09 -16.26 2.27
CA ARG A 44 17.46 -14.95 2.83
C ARG A 44 17.52 -13.87 1.78
N HIS A 45 18.10 -14.16 0.62
CA HIS A 45 18.14 -13.22 -0.50
C HIS A 45 16.72 -12.85 -0.96
N SER A 46 15.84 -13.83 -1.13
CA SER A 46 14.44 -13.61 -1.51
C SER A 46 13.70 -12.74 -0.48
N VAL A 47 13.85 -13.03 0.82
CA VAL A 47 13.27 -12.22 1.89
C VAL A 47 13.83 -10.78 1.86
N HIS A 48 15.11 -10.60 1.60
CA HIS A 48 15.72 -9.27 1.50
C HIS A 48 15.11 -8.46 0.35
N VAL A 49 14.96 -9.06 -0.83
CA VAL A 49 14.33 -8.42 -2.00
C VAL A 49 12.87 -8.05 -1.71
N LEU A 50 12.07 -8.97 -1.17
CA LEU A 50 10.67 -8.69 -0.88
C LEU A 50 10.50 -7.60 0.19
N ARG A 51 11.40 -7.55 1.18
CA ARG A 51 11.40 -6.48 2.19
C ARG A 51 11.73 -5.12 1.57
N SER A 52 12.71 -5.05 0.67
CA SER A 52 13.04 -3.76 0.03
C SER A 52 11.90 -3.26 -0.87
N GLU A 53 11.20 -4.16 -1.56
CA GLU A 53 9.99 -3.82 -2.32
C GLU A 53 8.87 -3.31 -1.40
N ALA A 54 8.62 -4.00 -0.29
CA ALA A 54 7.62 -3.58 0.70
C ALA A 54 7.93 -2.18 1.25
N ASP A 55 9.18 -1.93 1.64
CA ASP A 55 9.63 -0.61 2.13
C ASP A 55 9.47 0.49 1.06
N ALA A 56 9.68 0.17 -0.22
CA ALA A 56 9.50 1.12 -1.30
C ALA A 56 8.02 1.49 -1.50
N LEU A 57 7.13 0.49 -1.49
CA LEU A 57 5.68 0.71 -1.55
C LEU A 57 5.18 1.49 -0.33
N GLU A 58 5.66 1.17 0.86
CA GLU A 58 5.29 1.89 2.08
C GLU A 58 5.72 3.36 2.02
N ARG A 59 6.92 3.67 1.51
CA ARG A 59 7.34 5.06 1.27
C ARG A 59 6.44 5.80 0.28
N LEU A 60 6.00 5.14 -0.78
CA LEU A 60 5.07 5.74 -1.76
C LEU A 60 3.69 6.03 -1.13
N LEU A 61 3.22 5.13 -0.25
CA LEU A 61 1.93 5.26 0.42
C LEU A 61 1.96 6.18 1.65
N SER A 62 3.14 6.40 2.25
CA SER A 62 3.32 7.27 3.42
C SER A 62 3.16 8.75 3.09
N VAL A 63 3.29 9.14 1.82
CA VAL A 63 3.02 10.51 1.38
C VAL A 63 1.53 10.61 1.06
N ASP A 64 0.81 11.51 1.74
CA ASP A 64 -0.60 11.77 1.41
C ASP A 64 -0.70 12.07 -0.09
N PRO A 65 -1.41 11.26 -0.91
CA PRO A 65 -1.50 11.48 -2.35
C PRO A 65 -2.05 12.88 -2.68
N ALA A 66 -2.90 13.43 -1.81
CA ALA A 66 -3.39 14.79 -1.96
C ALA A 66 -2.28 15.83 -1.77
N SER A 67 -1.26 15.56 -0.96
CA SER A 67 -0.14 16.47 -0.68
C SER A 67 0.86 16.59 -1.82
N ILE A 68 1.00 15.55 -2.67
CA ILE A 68 1.96 15.51 -3.79
C ILE A 68 1.55 16.44 -4.93
N LEU A 69 0.25 16.53 -5.19
CA LEU A 69 -0.26 17.29 -6.34
C LEU A 69 -0.33 18.80 -6.03
N PRO A 70 0.08 19.67 -6.98
CA PRO A 70 -0.19 21.10 -6.89
C PRO A 70 -1.70 21.38 -6.73
N THR A 71 -2.03 22.48 -6.08
CA THR A 71 -3.42 22.86 -5.78
C THR A 71 -4.27 22.97 -7.05
N GLU A 72 -3.67 23.44 -8.14
CA GLU A 72 -4.29 23.61 -9.46
C GLU A 72 -4.77 22.26 -10.01
N ILE A 73 -3.89 21.25 -9.94
CA ILE A 73 -4.19 19.91 -10.45
C ILE A 73 -5.28 19.24 -9.61
N VAL A 74 -5.23 19.40 -8.28
CA VAL A 74 -6.28 18.88 -7.41
C VAL A 74 -7.61 19.58 -7.73
N SER A 75 -7.62 20.91 -7.85
CA SER A 75 -8.81 21.69 -8.20
C SER A 75 -9.44 21.19 -9.51
N ASP A 76 -8.63 20.96 -10.54
CA ASP A 76 -9.09 20.41 -11.82
C ASP A 76 -9.67 19.01 -11.67
N ILE A 77 -9.01 18.11 -10.93
CA ILE A 77 -9.55 16.77 -10.63
C ILE A 77 -10.91 16.87 -9.93
N LEU A 78 -11.04 17.74 -8.93
CA LEU A 78 -12.29 17.91 -8.19
C LEU A 78 -13.44 18.39 -9.10
N VAL A 79 -13.15 19.30 -10.04
CA VAL A 79 -14.14 19.80 -11.01
C VAL A 79 -14.61 18.67 -11.93
N HIS A 80 -13.70 17.82 -12.37
CA HIS A 80 -14.03 16.68 -13.24
C HIS A 80 -14.61 15.47 -12.49
N ALA A 81 -14.50 15.43 -11.15
CA ALA A 81 -15.10 14.40 -10.31
C ALA A 81 -16.63 14.58 -10.12
N LEU A 82 -17.16 15.73 -10.52
CA LEU A 82 -18.58 16.07 -10.44
C LEU A 82 -19.26 15.97 -11.81
N PRO A 83 -20.60 15.91 -11.87
CA PRO A 83 -21.32 15.98 -13.13
C PRO A 83 -20.89 17.20 -13.96
N ALA A 84 -20.72 17.01 -15.26
CA ALA A 84 -20.32 18.08 -16.16
C ALA A 84 -21.34 19.22 -16.09
N TYR A 85 -20.84 20.45 -15.90
CA TYR A 85 -21.67 21.65 -15.99
C TYR A 85 -22.40 21.70 -17.35
N PRO A 86 -23.69 22.07 -17.41
CA PRO A 86 -24.50 22.69 -16.34
C PRO A 86 -25.32 21.71 -15.49
N ILE A 87 -25.00 20.41 -15.46
CA ILE A 87 -25.75 19.44 -14.65
C ILE A 87 -25.66 19.82 -13.16
N CYS A 88 -26.81 20.08 -12.54
CA CYS A 88 -26.90 20.55 -11.17
C CYS A 88 -26.74 19.39 -10.16
N PRO A 89 -25.65 19.34 -9.37
CA PRO A 89 -25.49 18.35 -8.30
C PRO A 89 -26.46 18.59 -7.14
N PRO A 90 -26.72 17.59 -6.28
CA PRO A 90 -27.54 17.79 -5.08
C PRO A 90 -26.83 18.68 -4.05
N LEU A 91 -27.63 19.34 -3.20
CA LEU A 91 -27.19 20.13 -2.03
C LEU A 91 -26.19 19.41 -1.11
N ALA A 92 -26.33 18.09 -0.96
CA ALA A 92 -25.44 17.26 -0.17
C ALA A 92 -25.44 15.81 -0.65
N GLY A 93 -24.39 15.07 -0.30
CA GLY A 93 -24.29 13.64 -0.55
C GLY A 93 -23.59 13.29 -1.88
N LYS A 94 -23.94 12.15 -2.46
CA LYS A 94 -23.25 11.61 -3.63
C LYS A 94 -23.27 12.60 -4.80
N SER A 95 -22.12 12.79 -5.44
CA SER A 95 -21.94 13.71 -6.57
C SER A 95 -22.16 15.19 -6.22
N SER A 96 -22.12 15.55 -4.93
CA SER A 96 -22.11 16.94 -4.46
C SER A 96 -20.66 17.39 -4.20
N PRO A 97 -20.30 18.67 -4.46
CA PRO A 97 -19.04 19.26 -4.00
C PRO A 97 -18.80 19.04 -2.50
N THR A 98 -19.88 19.00 -1.70
CA THR A 98 -19.78 18.72 -0.26
C THR A 98 -19.12 17.38 0.04
N GLN A 99 -19.34 16.34 -0.77
CA GLN A 99 -18.70 15.03 -0.62
C GLN A 99 -17.18 15.13 -0.71
N LEU A 100 -16.67 15.96 -1.63
CA LEU A 100 -15.23 16.16 -1.82
C LEU A 100 -14.57 16.81 -0.60
N THR A 101 -15.34 17.60 0.17
CA THR A 101 -14.86 18.22 1.42
C THR A 101 -14.67 17.24 2.59
N HIS A 102 -15.09 15.98 2.44
CA HIS A 102 -14.97 14.95 3.46
C HIS A 102 -13.82 13.96 3.21
N VAL A 103 -13.06 14.10 2.12
CA VAL A 103 -11.95 13.18 1.77
C VAL A 103 -10.73 13.40 2.67
N CYS A 104 -10.11 14.57 2.60
CA CYS A 104 -9.00 14.97 3.47
C CYS A 104 -9.00 16.48 3.69
N ARG A 105 -8.12 16.98 4.56
CA ARG A 105 -8.04 18.42 4.88
C ARG A 105 -7.69 19.27 3.65
N LYS A 106 -6.71 18.85 2.84
CA LYS A 106 -6.31 19.58 1.64
C LYS A 106 -7.43 19.64 0.60
N TRP A 107 -8.12 18.51 0.35
CA TRP A 107 -9.28 18.48 -0.54
C TRP A 107 -10.39 19.39 -0.08
N ARG A 108 -10.65 19.44 1.24
CA ARG A 108 -11.60 20.38 1.83
C ARG A 108 -11.20 21.82 1.55
N GLU A 109 -9.98 22.22 1.87
CA GLU A 109 -9.51 23.58 1.67
C GLU A 109 -9.63 24.00 0.21
N ILE A 110 -9.17 23.16 -0.72
CA ILE A 110 -9.25 23.41 -2.17
C ILE A 110 -10.71 23.47 -2.63
N ALA A 111 -11.53 22.47 -2.30
CA ALA A 111 -12.93 22.41 -2.69
C ALA A 111 -13.71 23.65 -2.22
N LEU A 112 -13.45 24.12 -0.99
CA LEU A 112 -14.08 25.32 -0.43
C LEU A 112 -13.63 26.60 -1.11
N SER A 113 -12.39 26.66 -1.61
CA SER A 113 -11.81 27.82 -2.30
C SER A 113 -12.05 27.87 -3.81
N THR A 114 -12.52 26.79 -4.43
CA THR A 114 -12.72 26.70 -5.89
C THR A 114 -14.18 27.03 -6.26
N PRO A 115 -14.49 28.24 -6.77
CA PRO A 115 -15.88 28.67 -6.96
C PRO A 115 -16.62 27.90 -8.06
N SER A 116 -15.90 27.38 -9.06
CA SER A 116 -16.46 26.60 -10.17
C SER A 116 -17.11 25.28 -9.71
N LEU A 117 -16.76 24.75 -8.54
CA LEU A 117 -17.43 23.59 -7.95
C LEU A 117 -18.84 23.92 -7.44
N TRP A 118 -19.05 25.18 -7.04
CA TRP A 118 -20.28 25.64 -6.42
C TRP A 118 -21.20 26.37 -7.42
N ARG A 119 -20.88 26.37 -8.71
CA ARG A 119 -21.63 27.13 -9.72
C ARG A 119 -22.95 26.48 -10.19
N ALA A 120 -23.28 25.27 -9.75
CA ALA A 120 -24.52 24.58 -10.10
C ALA A 120 -25.10 23.88 -8.88
N ILE A 121 -26.42 23.91 -8.66
CA ILE A 121 -27.05 23.28 -7.49
C ILE A 121 -28.51 22.91 -7.76
N THR A 122 -28.90 21.68 -7.43
CA THR A 122 -30.30 21.25 -7.44
C THR A 122 -30.91 21.48 -6.06
N ILE A 123 -31.92 22.34 -5.99
CA ILE A 123 -32.67 22.62 -4.75
C ILE A 123 -33.99 21.86 -4.78
N ARG A 124 -34.21 20.95 -3.82
CA ARG A 124 -35.48 20.25 -3.63
C ARG A 124 -36.16 20.76 -2.37
N LEU A 125 -37.12 21.67 -2.53
CA LEU A 125 -37.90 22.23 -1.43
C LEU A 125 -38.72 21.12 -0.75
N ARG A 126 -38.37 20.78 0.50
CA ARG A 126 -39.22 19.97 1.38
C ARG A 126 -39.93 20.89 2.35
N ARG A 127 -41.20 20.61 2.67
CA ARG A 127 -42.14 21.49 3.39
C ARG A 127 -41.73 21.97 4.80
N ASP A 128 -40.59 21.54 5.36
CA ASP A 128 -40.32 21.61 6.82
C ASP A 128 -38.87 22.01 7.21
N LYS A 129 -38.10 22.67 6.34
CA LYS A 129 -36.63 22.69 6.53
C LYS A 129 -35.99 24.06 6.33
N SER A 130 -35.86 24.80 7.43
CA SER A 130 -35.06 26.04 7.55
C SER A 130 -33.57 25.82 7.25
N TRP A 131 -33.04 24.63 7.55
CA TRP A 131 -31.63 24.29 7.35
C TRP A 131 -31.19 24.21 5.88
N ASP A 132 -32.13 24.04 4.94
CA ASP A 132 -31.81 24.07 3.50
C ASP A 132 -31.36 25.48 3.08
N LEU A 133 -31.90 26.55 3.70
CA LEU A 133 -31.56 27.93 3.36
C LEU A 133 -30.13 28.30 3.73
N ASP A 134 -29.65 27.89 4.91
CA ASP A 134 -28.27 28.15 5.33
C ASP A 134 -27.26 27.44 4.41
N PHE A 135 -27.59 26.22 3.98
CA PHE A 135 -26.78 25.46 3.02
C PHE A 135 -26.77 26.13 1.65
N VAL A 136 -27.93 26.55 1.14
CA VAL A 136 -28.05 27.29 -0.12
C VAL A 136 -27.26 28.60 -0.03
N GLN A 137 -27.40 29.37 1.06
CA GLN A 137 -26.68 30.62 1.24
C GLN A 137 -25.15 30.40 1.28
N THR A 138 -24.72 29.34 1.96
CA THR A 138 -23.30 28.93 1.98
C THR A 138 -22.81 28.56 0.58
N TRP A 139 -23.63 27.83 -0.18
CA TRP A 139 -23.32 27.44 -1.55
C TRP A 139 -23.17 28.65 -2.48
N LEU A 140 -24.13 29.58 -2.43
CA LEU A 140 -24.11 30.83 -3.20
C LEU A 140 -22.91 31.70 -2.82
N ARG A 141 -22.53 31.74 -1.55
CA ARG A 141 -21.32 32.46 -1.13
C ARG A 141 -20.06 31.86 -1.74
N ARG A 142 -19.99 30.53 -1.83
CA ARG A 142 -18.83 29.81 -2.37
C ARG A 142 -18.75 29.85 -3.90
N SER A 143 -19.88 29.99 -4.60
CA SER A 143 -19.88 30.15 -6.07
C SER A 143 -19.24 31.46 -6.52
N GLY A 144 -19.08 32.44 -5.63
CA GLY A 144 -18.44 33.71 -5.91
C GLY A 144 -19.11 34.41 -7.10
N SER A 145 -18.31 34.78 -8.09
CA SER A 145 -18.75 35.43 -9.33
C SER A 145 -19.06 34.47 -10.47
N CYS A 146 -19.08 33.15 -10.24
CA CYS A 146 -19.40 32.19 -11.30
C CYS A 146 -20.88 32.26 -11.70
N PRO A 147 -21.21 32.09 -13.00
CA PRO A 147 -22.60 32.01 -13.44
C PRO A 147 -23.27 30.78 -12.82
N LEU A 148 -24.42 31.01 -12.17
CA LEU A 148 -25.16 29.98 -11.45
C LEU A 148 -26.12 29.22 -12.36
N SER A 149 -26.17 27.90 -12.18
CA SER A 149 -27.22 27.03 -12.71
C SER A 149 -28.04 26.46 -11.55
N LEU A 150 -29.37 26.47 -11.69
CA LEU A 150 -30.35 26.00 -10.71
C LEU A 150 -31.21 24.89 -11.31
#